data_AF-A0A0R3PYW8-F1
#
_entry.id   AF-A0A0R3PYW8-F1
#
_cell.length_a   1.000
_cell.length_b   1.000
_cell.length_c   1.000
_cell.angle_alpha   90.00
_cell.angle_beta   90.00
_cell.angle_gamma   90.00
#
_symmetry.space_group_name_H-M   'P 1'
#
loop_
_entity.id
_entity.type
_entity.pdbx_description
1 polymer ?
#
loop_
_entity_poly.entity_id
_entity_poly.type
_entity_poly.pdbx_seq_one_letter_code
_entity_poly.pdbx_strand_id
1 'polypeptide(L)'
;MFIFCRAGPRHFDCCSAFAATFVMLRGRCFRLVEDLYQSDIYGTDNLLLYFNRLRGFLIRNTTGAQMIAHLGDSHVEVGLYPRLYLSVNNWNHLHFFQRKVSMVPEKNLCSTDPLNQGLHKGIVVHFKQPGCDWKVDRLMVCLPACERVENHWQMTSNVDERALAQNGFGFEASFNEMEYEYYLETHTTTPARFISELGSQCGLFVGGSLMTLIQLFFTVVMFSFGFIRKAYRTYIAVNY
;
A
#
# COMPACT_ATOMS: atom_id res chain seq x y z
N MET A 1 3.02 -19.66 28.14
CA MET A 1 2.52 -19.94 26.77
C MET A 1 3.69 -19.99 25.82
N PHE A 2 4.48 -18.92 25.76
CA PHE A 2 5.82 -18.93 25.19
C PHE A 2 6.76 -19.77 26.06
N ILE A 3 7.69 -20.48 25.42
CA ILE A 3 8.79 -21.20 26.08
C ILE A 3 10.05 -20.34 25.98
N PHE A 4 10.37 -19.83 24.78
CA PHE A 4 11.44 -18.87 24.59
C PHE A 4 11.17 -17.97 23.39
N CYS A 5 11.78 -16.78 23.43
CA CYS A 5 11.74 -15.78 22.37
C CYS A 5 13.17 -15.32 22.05
N ARG A 6 13.43 -15.10 20.77
CA ARG A 6 14.72 -14.67 20.27
C ARG A 6 14.53 -13.73 19.08
N ALA A 7 15.33 -12.67 19.02
CA ALA A 7 15.44 -11.79 17.86
C ALA A 7 16.92 -11.79 17.45
N GLY A 8 17.21 -12.51 16.37
CA GLY A 8 18.57 -12.78 15.91
C GLY A 8 19.46 -13.38 16.99
N PRO A 9 20.59 -12.77 17.35
CA PRO A 9 21.46 -13.30 18.40
C PRO A 9 20.91 -13.09 19.81
N ARG A 10 19.98 -12.15 20.01
CA ARG A 10 19.53 -11.68 21.34
C ARG A 10 18.34 -12.48 21.85
N HIS A 11 18.43 -12.90 23.11
CA HIS A 11 17.29 -13.44 23.86
C HIS A 11 16.61 -12.31 24.62
N PHE A 12 15.29 -12.27 24.60
CA PHE A 12 14.47 -11.28 25.30
C PHE A 12 13.32 -11.94 26.06
N ASP A 13 12.77 -11.24 27.05
CA ASP A 13 11.65 -11.77 27.82
C ASP A 13 10.35 -11.67 27.01
N CYS A 14 9.76 -12.83 26.72
CA CYS A 14 8.48 -12.93 26.02
C CYS A 14 7.34 -12.22 26.77
N CYS A 15 7.40 -12.15 28.10
CA CYS A 15 6.30 -11.60 28.90
C CYS A 15 6.22 -10.08 28.83
N SER A 16 7.37 -9.40 28.67
CA SER A 16 7.41 -7.94 28.51
C SER A 16 7.18 -7.50 27.07
N ALA A 17 7.66 -8.29 26.10
CA ALA A 17 7.57 -7.94 24.68
C ALA A 17 6.16 -8.06 24.10
N PHE A 18 5.32 -8.95 24.66
CA PHE A 18 3.97 -9.22 24.17
C PHE A 18 2.89 -8.65 25.08
N ALA A 19 2.04 -7.78 24.55
CA ALA A 19 0.84 -7.30 25.24
C ALA A 19 -0.42 -8.05 24.80
N ALA A 20 -1.40 -8.14 25.70
CA ALA A 20 -2.69 -8.71 25.36
C ALA A 20 -3.50 -7.74 24.49
N THR A 21 -4.04 -8.23 23.38
CA THR A 21 -4.90 -7.47 22.46
C THR A 21 -6.10 -8.33 22.06
N PHE A 22 -7.27 -7.72 21.92
CA PHE A 22 -8.48 -8.44 21.52
C PHE A 22 -8.70 -8.34 20.02
N VAL A 23 -8.82 -9.50 19.37
CA VAL A 23 -9.15 -9.59 17.94
C VAL A 23 -10.61 -10.01 17.80
N MET A 24 -11.34 -9.30 16.94
CA MET A 24 -12.74 -9.61 16.65
C MET A 24 -12.90 -11.09 16.25
N LEU A 25 -13.90 -11.76 16.82
CA LEU A 25 -14.23 -13.19 16.60
C LEU A 25 -13.21 -14.23 17.10
N ARG A 26 -12.05 -13.84 17.64
CA ARG A 26 -11.04 -14.77 18.18
C ARG A 26 -10.78 -14.62 19.67
N GLY A 27 -11.08 -13.45 20.24
CA GLY A 27 -10.91 -13.17 21.67
C GLY A 27 -9.51 -12.65 21.98
N ARG A 28 -8.90 -13.15 23.07
CA ARG A 28 -7.61 -12.64 23.57
C ARG A 28 -6.44 -13.19 22.76
N CYS A 29 -5.71 -12.32 22.10
CA CYS A 29 -4.46 -12.58 21.38
C CYS A 29 -3.29 -11.84 22.05
N PHE A 30 -2.06 -12.17 21.64
CA PHE A 30 -0.84 -11.50 22.09
C PHE A 30 -0.19 -10.80 20.91
N ARG A 31 0.07 -9.50 21.05
CA ARG A 31 0.69 -8.66 20.04
C ARG A 31 2.08 -8.27 20.52
N LEU A 32 3.07 -8.36 19.63
CA LEU A 32 4.40 -7.82 19.88
C LEU A 32 4.31 -6.29 19.93
N VAL A 33 4.66 -5.69 21.07
CA VAL A 33 4.61 -4.24 21.29
C VAL A 33 6.00 -3.61 21.28
N GLU A 34 7.03 -4.40 21.61
CA GLU A 34 8.41 -3.93 21.58
C GLU A 34 8.89 -3.79 20.13
N ASP A 35 9.51 -2.65 19.83
CA ASP A 35 10.07 -2.34 18.51
C ASP A 35 11.33 -3.17 18.26
N LEU A 36 11.13 -4.37 17.72
CA LEU A 36 12.19 -5.26 17.29
C LEU A 36 12.50 -5.01 15.82
N TYR A 37 13.62 -4.33 15.57
CA TYR A 37 14.13 -4.08 14.22
C TYR A 37 15.11 -5.18 13.82
N GLN A 38 14.94 -5.71 12.61
CA GLN A 38 15.91 -6.58 11.98
C GLN A 38 17.08 -5.73 11.48
N SER A 39 18.30 -6.13 11.85
CA SER A 39 19.55 -5.42 11.57
C SER A 39 20.42 -6.10 10.50
N ASP A 40 20.14 -7.37 10.21
CA ASP A 40 20.91 -8.18 9.27
C ASP A 40 20.00 -9.05 8.39
N ILE A 41 20.56 -9.68 7.36
CA ILE A 41 19.84 -10.51 6.40
C ILE A 41 19.24 -11.79 7.02
N TYR A 42 18.36 -12.43 6.25
CA TYR A 42 17.76 -13.71 6.61
C TYR A 42 18.81 -14.75 7.02
N GLY A 43 18.57 -15.40 8.17
CA GLY A 43 19.40 -16.48 8.71
C GLY A 43 20.30 -16.08 9.89
N THR A 44 20.68 -14.80 10.00
CA THR A 44 21.43 -14.28 11.16
C THR A 44 20.52 -13.52 12.12
N ASP A 45 19.59 -12.72 11.60
CA ASP A 45 18.67 -11.91 12.39
C ASP A 45 17.20 -12.23 12.06
N ASN A 46 16.63 -13.15 12.84
CA ASN A 46 15.26 -13.64 12.69
C ASN A 46 14.49 -13.55 14.02
N LEU A 47 13.20 -13.22 13.94
CA LEU A 47 12.30 -13.31 15.08
C LEU A 47 11.86 -14.76 15.24
N LEU A 48 12.28 -15.41 16.32
CA LEU A 48 12.02 -16.80 16.59
C LEU A 48 11.23 -16.93 17.91
N LEU A 49 10.07 -17.56 17.80
CA LEU A 49 9.13 -17.77 18.89
C LEU A 49 8.80 -19.26 18.99
N TYR A 50 8.93 -19.80 20.20
CA TYR A 50 8.53 -21.17 20.46
C TYR A 50 7.41 -21.23 21.48
N PHE A 51 6.32 -21.89 21.11
CA PHE A 51 5.12 -22.01 21.93
C PHE A 51 4.95 -23.43 22.44
N ASN A 52 4.56 -23.54 23.70
CA ASN A 52 4.17 -24.83 24.27
C ASN A 52 2.82 -25.28 23.69
N ARG A 53 2.55 -26.58 23.79
CA ARG A 53 1.23 -27.15 23.50
C ARG A 53 0.15 -26.39 24.26
N LEU A 54 -0.88 -25.96 23.53
CA LEU A 54 -2.06 -25.37 24.14
C LEU A 54 -2.81 -26.46 24.91
N ARG A 55 -2.90 -26.31 26.23
CA ARG A 55 -3.71 -27.14 27.11
C ARG A 55 -4.97 -26.36 27.47
N GLY A 56 -6.13 -26.81 27.01
CA GLY A 56 -7.40 -26.15 27.29
C GLY A 56 -8.53 -27.17 27.42
N PHE A 57 -9.52 -26.85 28.26
CA PHE A 57 -10.70 -27.69 28.49
C PHE A 57 -11.49 -27.97 27.20
N LEU A 58 -11.54 -26.99 26.28
CA LEU A 58 -12.18 -27.10 24.97
C LEU A 58 -11.33 -27.87 23.93
N ILE A 59 -10.05 -28.12 24.20
CA ILE A 59 -9.07 -28.73 23.28
C ILE A 59 -8.74 -30.17 23.75
N ARG A 60 -9.65 -30.80 24.49
CA ARG A 60 -9.42 -32.08 25.17
C ARG A 60 -9.33 -33.28 24.22
N ASN A 61 -9.78 -33.15 22.95
CA ASN A 61 -9.90 -34.30 22.05
C ASN A 61 -9.67 -34.01 20.55
N THR A 62 -9.15 -32.84 20.18
CA THR A 62 -8.87 -32.53 18.77
C THR A 62 -7.41 -32.84 18.43
N THR A 63 -7.21 -33.78 17.51
CA THR A 63 -5.91 -34.18 16.95
C THR A 63 -5.25 -33.10 16.07
N GLY A 64 -5.83 -31.90 16.01
CA GLY A 64 -5.37 -30.80 15.16
C GLY A 64 -5.51 -29.45 15.86
N ALA A 65 -4.88 -29.29 17.03
CA ALA A 65 -4.72 -27.96 17.61
C ALA A 65 -3.95 -27.09 16.60
N GLN A 66 -4.45 -25.88 16.31
CA GLN A 66 -3.81 -24.94 15.40
C GLN A 66 -3.76 -23.57 16.08
N MET A 67 -2.63 -22.90 15.94
CA MET A 67 -2.49 -21.51 16.35
C MET A 67 -2.73 -20.61 15.14
N ILE A 68 -3.26 -19.42 15.37
CA ILE A 68 -3.50 -18.46 14.30
C ILE A 68 -2.67 -17.22 14.59
N ALA A 69 -1.85 -16.86 13.62
CA ALA A 69 -1.13 -15.60 13.63
C ALA A 69 -1.83 -14.60 12.70
N HIS A 70 -2.02 -13.39 13.19
CA HIS A 70 -2.52 -12.26 12.41
C HIS A 70 -1.35 -11.35 12.08
N LEU A 71 -1.23 -10.96 10.82
CA LEU A 71 -0.25 -9.96 10.40
C LEU A 71 -0.94 -8.60 10.45
N GLY A 72 -0.46 -7.76 11.37
CA GLY A 72 -0.93 -6.40 11.53
C GLY A 72 0.22 -5.43 11.26
N ASP A 73 -0.13 -4.24 10.80
CA ASP A 73 0.78 -3.09 10.78
C ASP A 73 0.81 -2.42 12.16
N SER A 74 1.65 -1.40 12.35
CA SER A 74 1.77 -0.54 13.54
C SER A 74 0.45 0.05 14.07
N HIS A 75 -0.61 0.01 13.28
CA HIS A 75 -1.96 0.40 13.64
C HIS A 75 -2.53 -0.40 14.82
N VAL A 76 -3.29 0.28 15.70
CA VAL A 76 -3.88 -0.30 16.93
C VAL A 76 -4.86 -1.44 16.63
N GLU A 77 -5.62 -1.31 15.54
CA GLU A 77 -6.60 -2.30 15.12
C GLU A 77 -5.94 -3.44 14.32
N VAL A 78 -6.21 -4.68 14.72
CA VAL A 78 -5.77 -5.87 13.99
C VAL A 78 -6.91 -6.34 13.08
N GLY A 79 -6.66 -6.34 11.77
CA GLY A 79 -7.61 -6.85 10.78
C GLY A 79 -7.88 -8.35 10.95
N LEU A 80 -9.07 -8.81 10.52
CA LEU A 80 -9.39 -10.24 10.50
C LEU A 80 -8.53 -11.03 9.48
N TYR A 81 -8.01 -10.34 8.47
CA TYR A 81 -7.18 -10.88 7.41
C TYR A 81 -5.94 -10.00 7.21
N PRO A 82 -4.80 -10.60 6.80
CA PRO A 82 -4.59 -12.02 6.55
C PRO A 82 -4.39 -12.83 7.85
N ARG A 83 -4.78 -14.12 7.82
CA ARG A 83 -4.64 -15.06 8.94
C ARG A 83 -3.77 -16.24 8.52
N LEU A 84 -2.78 -16.57 9.33
CA LEU A 84 -1.83 -17.67 9.11
C LEU A 84 -2.15 -18.78 10.09
N TYR A 85 -2.25 -20.02 9.61
CA TYR A 85 -2.47 -21.19 10.45
C TYR A 85 -1.13 -21.88 10.72
N LEU A 86 -0.79 -22.00 12.00
CA LEU A 86 0.40 -22.70 12.47
C LEU A 86 -0.01 -24.09 12.97
N SER A 87 0.58 -25.13 12.38
CA SER A 87 0.35 -26.51 12.79
C SER A 87 1.26 -26.91 13.95
N VAL A 88 0.77 -27.82 14.80
CA VAL A 88 1.57 -28.48 15.85
C VAL A 88 2.69 -29.28 15.19
N ASN A 89 3.86 -29.35 15.85
CA ASN A 89 5.05 -30.10 15.44
C ASN A 89 5.71 -29.62 14.14
N ASN A 90 5.21 -28.52 13.58
CA ASN A 90 5.81 -27.88 12.42
C ASN A 90 6.50 -26.60 12.85
N TRP A 91 7.65 -26.38 12.23
CA TRP A 91 8.35 -25.13 12.23
C TRP A 91 7.89 -24.29 11.04
N ASN A 92 7.34 -23.13 11.30
CA ASN A 92 6.76 -22.26 10.29
C ASN A 92 7.68 -21.07 10.09
N HIS A 93 8.30 -20.97 8.92
CA HIS A 93 9.12 -19.84 8.51
C HIS A 93 8.27 -18.86 7.71
N LEU A 94 8.26 -17.60 8.11
CA LEU A 94 7.53 -16.52 7.47
C LEU A 94 8.52 -15.50 6.91
N HIS A 95 8.56 -15.41 5.59
CA HIS A 95 9.38 -14.46 4.88
C HIS A 95 8.54 -13.25 4.50
N PHE A 96 9.01 -12.06 4.88
CA PHE A 96 8.39 -10.80 4.49
C PHE A 96 9.12 -10.15 3.32
N PHE A 97 8.35 -9.54 2.42
CA PHE A 97 8.79 -8.69 1.33
C PHE A 97 8.08 -7.35 1.48
N GLN A 98 8.85 -6.28 1.60
CA GLN A 98 8.29 -4.95 1.81
C GLN A 98 8.20 -4.21 0.48
N ARG A 99 7.05 -3.59 0.24
CA ARG A 99 6.78 -2.77 -0.94
C ARG A 99 6.21 -1.44 -0.51
N LYS A 100 6.80 -0.34 -0.99
CA LYS A 100 6.24 1.00 -0.83
C LYS A 100 5.61 1.43 -2.15
N VAL A 101 4.34 1.81 -2.10
CA VAL A 101 3.56 2.26 -3.25
C VAL A 101 3.22 3.73 -3.07
N SER A 102 3.54 4.54 -4.09
CA SER A 102 3.24 5.97 -4.19
C SER A 102 2.46 6.22 -5.48
N MET A 103 1.18 6.53 -5.34
CA MET A 103 0.25 6.80 -6.45
C MET A 103 0.08 8.30 -6.67
N VAL A 104 -0.23 8.68 -7.91
CA VAL A 104 -0.57 10.07 -8.22
C VAL A 104 -2.02 10.33 -7.74
N PRO A 105 -2.29 11.40 -6.96
CA PRO A 105 -3.60 11.62 -6.33
C PRO A 105 -4.71 12.06 -7.30
N GLU A 106 -4.44 12.14 -8.60
CA GLU A 106 -5.42 12.56 -9.59
C GLU A 106 -6.50 11.48 -9.81
N LYS A 107 -7.76 11.91 -9.97
CA LYS A 107 -8.95 11.08 -10.29
C LYS A 107 -9.65 10.33 -9.15
N ASN A 108 -9.51 10.74 -7.89
CA ASN A 108 -10.18 10.10 -6.74
C ASN A 108 -9.90 8.59 -6.63
N LEU A 109 -8.75 8.13 -7.12
CA LEU A 109 -8.34 6.72 -7.07
C LEU A 109 -7.67 6.36 -5.74
N CYS A 110 -7.11 7.35 -5.05
CA CYS A 110 -6.48 7.19 -3.75
C CYS A 110 -6.78 8.39 -2.83
N SER A 111 -6.62 8.18 -1.52
CA SER A 111 -6.80 9.20 -0.49
C SER A 111 -5.45 9.64 0.07
N THR A 112 -5.27 10.95 0.25
CA THR A 112 -4.10 11.55 0.92
C THR A 112 -4.32 11.78 2.42
N ASP A 113 -5.51 11.44 2.94
CA ASP A 113 -5.84 11.66 4.35
C ASP A 113 -4.97 10.74 5.24
N PRO A 114 -4.27 11.28 6.24
CA PRO A 114 -3.50 10.47 7.19
C PRO A 114 -4.36 9.42 7.91
N LEU A 115 -5.66 9.67 8.09
CA LEU A 115 -6.57 8.69 8.66
C LEU A 115 -6.83 7.48 7.74
N ASN A 116 -6.48 7.53 6.46
CA ASN A 116 -6.70 6.44 5.51
C ASN A 116 -5.46 5.61 5.21
N GLN A 117 -4.35 5.85 5.91
CA GLN A 117 -3.05 5.20 5.70
C GLN A 117 -2.99 3.73 6.18
N GLY A 118 -4.11 2.99 6.19
CA GLY A 118 -4.18 1.59 6.63
C GLY A 118 -4.88 0.67 5.63
N LEU A 119 -4.39 -0.57 5.50
CA LEU A 119 -4.77 -1.53 4.45
C LEU A 119 -6.24 -2.01 4.52
N HIS A 120 -6.90 -1.91 5.68
CA HIS A 120 -8.23 -2.51 5.89
C HIS A 120 -9.11 -1.71 6.85
N LYS A 121 -9.68 -0.60 6.36
CA LYS A 121 -10.80 0.10 7.03
C LYS A 121 -12.14 -0.22 6.37
N GLY A 122 -12.38 -1.50 6.04
CA GLY A 122 -13.58 -1.93 5.30
C GLY A 122 -14.67 -2.61 6.13
N ILE A 123 -14.41 -2.95 7.40
CA ILE A 123 -15.39 -3.63 8.26
C ILE A 123 -15.30 -3.05 9.68
N VAL A 124 -15.67 -1.78 9.82
CA VAL A 124 -16.12 -1.27 11.12
C VAL A 124 -17.58 -0.91 10.93
N VAL A 125 -18.44 -1.81 11.42
CA VAL A 125 -19.89 -1.65 11.45
C VAL A 125 -20.20 -0.37 12.21
N HIS A 126 -20.69 0.63 11.48
CA HIS A 126 -21.11 1.93 11.99
C HIS A 126 -20.06 2.72 12.77
N PHE A 127 -19.16 3.43 12.08
CA PHE A 127 -18.87 4.85 12.38
C PHE A 127 -18.27 5.47 11.11
N LYS A 128 -18.76 6.65 10.75
CA LYS A 128 -18.39 7.43 9.56
C LYS A 128 -16.87 7.59 9.48
N GLN A 129 -16.21 6.78 8.64
CA GLN A 129 -14.78 6.92 8.36
C GLN A 129 -14.59 7.99 7.28
N PRO A 130 -13.63 8.92 7.45
CA PRO A 130 -13.27 9.86 6.39
C PRO A 130 -12.69 9.05 5.20
N GLY A 131 -13.19 9.25 3.98
CA GLY A 131 -12.63 8.62 2.77
C GLY A 131 -13.31 7.35 2.25
N CYS A 132 -14.39 6.87 2.87
CA CYS A 132 -15.28 5.88 2.28
C CYS A 132 -16.64 6.55 1.96
N ASP A 133 -17.03 6.53 0.68
CA ASP A 133 -18.29 7.13 0.23
C ASP A 133 -19.38 6.06 0.09
N TRP A 134 -20.60 6.43 0.48
CA TRP A 134 -21.76 5.55 0.35
C TRP A 134 -22.31 5.68 -1.06
N LYS A 135 -21.93 4.77 -1.96
CA LYS A 135 -22.66 4.65 -3.23
C LYS A 135 -24.03 4.03 -2.98
N VAL A 136 -25.04 4.60 -3.63
CA VAL A 136 -26.49 4.31 -3.47
C VAL A 136 -26.85 2.84 -3.70
N ASP A 137 -25.94 2.02 -4.26
CA ASP A 137 -26.05 0.56 -4.33
C ASP A 137 -25.15 -0.13 -3.31
N ARG A 138 -25.59 -0.15 -2.04
CA ARG A 138 -25.31 -1.14 -0.98
C ARG A 138 -23.87 -1.69 -0.79
N LEU A 139 -22.84 -1.02 -1.30
CA LEU A 139 -21.43 -1.41 -1.17
C LEU A 139 -20.60 -0.19 -0.77
N MET A 140 -19.99 -0.26 0.41
CA MET A 140 -19.02 0.72 0.90
C MET A 140 -17.76 0.59 0.05
N VAL A 141 -17.42 1.62 -0.73
CA VAL A 141 -16.18 1.68 -1.51
C VAL A 141 -15.20 2.56 -0.74
N CYS A 142 -14.11 1.96 -0.26
CA CYS A 142 -13.02 2.68 0.38
C CYS A 142 -11.87 2.86 -0.61
N LEU A 143 -11.33 4.08 -0.65
CA LEU A 143 -10.16 4.37 -1.46
C LEU A 143 -8.88 3.95 -0.72
N PRO A 144 -7.89 3.36 -1.42
CA PRO A 144 -6.58 3.11 -0.84
C PRO A 144 -5.85 4.42 -0.54
N ALA A 145 -4.90 4.42 0.39
CA ALA A 145 -4.01 5.56 0.58
C ALA A 145 -3.07 5.75 -0.63
N CYS A 146 -2.78 7.00 -0.99
CA CYS A 146 -1.85 7.30 -2.09
C CYS A 146 -0.41 6.89 -1.75
N GLU A 147 -0.01 7.07 -0.49
CA GLU A 147 1.23 6.52 0.04
C GLU A 147 0.90 5.39 1.01
N ARG A 148 1.44 4.20 0.74
CA ARG A 148 1.22 3.04 1.58
C ARG A 148 2.40 2.08 1.52
N VAL A 149 2.58 1.35 2.60
CA VAL A 149 3.56 0.27 2.72
C VAL A 149 2.79 -1.04 2.80
N GLU A 150 3.08 -1.94 1.87
CA GLU A 150 2.52 -3.28 1.81
C GLU A 150 3.59 -4.30 2.18
N ASN A 151 3.25 -5.19 3.11
CA ASN A 151 4.09 -6.32 3.45
C ASN A 151 3.50 -7.57 2.80
N HIS A 152 4.13 -8.03 1.72
CA HIS A 152 3.87 -9.35 1.18
C HIS A 152 4.58 -10.39 2.04
N TRP A 153 4.01 -11.58 2.09
CA TRP A 153 4.56 -12.65 2.91
C TRP A 153 4.46 -13.98 2.18
N GLN A 154 5.43 -14.85 2.46
CA GLN A 154 5.45 -16.23 2.02
C GLN A 154 5.77 -17.11 3.22
N MET A 155 4.96 -18.14 3.43
CA MET A 155 5.14 -19.07 4.54
C MET A 155 5.62 -20.42 4.00
N THR A 156 6.67 -20.95 4.62
CA THR A 156 7.12 -22.33 4.42
C THR A 156 7.06 -23.07 5.75
N SER A 157 6.70 -24.35 5.73
CA SER A 157 6.58 -25.15 6.95
C SER A 157 7.37 -26.44 6.82
N ASN A 158 8.22 -26.71 7.80
CA ASN A 158 9.02 -27.92 7.87
C ASN A 158 8.68 -28.71 9.14
N VAL A 159 8.85 -30.03 9.10
CA VAL A 159 8.73 -30.87 10.30
C VAL A 159 9.97 -30.61 11.15
N ASP A 160 9.79 -30.22 12.41
CA ASP A 160 10.91 -30.01 13.32
C ASP A 160 10.95 -31.11 14.37
N GLU A 161 12.08 -31.82 14.46
CA GLU A 161 12.31 -32.88 15.42
C GLU A 161 12.28 -32.35 16.87
N ARG A 162 12.73 -31.10 17.09
CA ARG A 162 12.66 -30.45 18.41
C ARG A 162 11.21 -30.12 18.77
N ALA A 163 10.43 -29.62 17.80
CA ALA A 163 9.00 -29.39 17.95
C ALA A 163 8.22 -30.68 18.23
N LEU A 164 8.58 -31.76 17.55
CA LEU A 164 8.02 -33.10 17.75
C LEU A 164 8.25 -33.61 19.18
N ALA A 165 9.44 -33.36 19.75
CA ALA A 165 9.79 -33.79 21.10
C ALA A 165 8.96 -33.09 22.19
N GLN A 166 8.55 -31.84 21.98
CA GLN A 166 7.81 -31.05 22.99
C GLN A 166 6.33 -30.81 22.65
N ASN A 167 5.84 -31.34 21.53
CA ASN A 167 4.49 -31.10 21.01
C ASN A 167 4.13 -29.60 20.88
N GLY A 168 5.08 -28.78 20.45
CA GLY A 168 4.98 -27.32 20.42
C GLY A 168 4.70 -26.73 19.02
N PHE A 169 4.67 -25.41 18.96
CA PHE A 169 4.60 -24.66 17.69
C PHE A 169 5.89 -23.85 17.53
N GLY A 170 6.58 -24.03 16.41
CA GLY A 170 7.70 -23.20 16.01
C GLY A 170 7.23 -22.11 15.05
N PHE A 171 7.57 -20.87 15.35
CA PHE A 171 7.32 -19.74 14.48
C PHE A 171 8.58 -18.92 14.32
N GLU A 172 8.95 -18.65 13.08
CA GLU A 172 10.08 -17.84 12.72
C GLU A 172 9.64 -16.83 11.67
N ALA A 173 10.02 -15.58 11.85
CA ALA A 173 9.66 -14.50 10.95
C ALA A 173 10.84 -13.57 10.68
N SER A 174 11.00 -13.17 9.42
CA SER A 174 12.16 -12.40 8.97
C SER A 174 11.89 -11.75 7.62
N PHE A 175 12.53 -10.62 7.36
CA PHE A 175 12.64 -10.06 6.02
C PHE A 175 13.71 -10.81 5.24
N ASN A 176 13.38 -11.20 4.00
CA ASN A 176 14.31 -11.96 3.16
C ASN A 176 15.54 -11.12 2.79
N GLU A 177 15.28 -9.88 2.39
CA GLU A 177 16.27 -8.88 2.02
C GLU A 177 15.98 -7.61 2.81
N MET A 178 17.02 -6.89 3.24
CA MET A 178 16.89 -5.57 3.88
C MET A 178 16.65 -4.46 2.85
N GLU A 179 15.82 -4.77 1.86
CA GLU A 179 15.48 -3.92 0.74
C GLU A 179 13.96 -3.84 0.61
N TYR A 180 13.48 -2.76 0.03
CA TYR A 180 12.06 -2.59 -0.26
C TYR A 180 11.87 -2.20 -1.72
N GLU A 181 10.82 -2.74 -2.32
CA GLU A 181 10.44 -2.38 -3.68
C GLU A 181 9.70 -1.04 -3.65
N TYR A 182 10.18 -0.06 -4.42
CA TYR A 182 9.52 1.25 -4.53
C TYR A 182 8.74 1.37 -5.85
N TYR A 183 7.42 1.37 -5.77
CA TYR A 183 6.53 1.62 -6.90
C TYR A 183 6.07 3.06 -6.88
N LEU A 184 6.55 3.82 -7.86
CA LEU A 184 6.15 5.21 -8.06
C LEU A 184 5.36 5.33 -9.37
N GLU A 185 4.11 5.76 -9.25
CA GLU A 185 3.36 6.21 -10.42
C GLU A 185 3.88 7.59 -10.84
N THR A 186 4.25 7.70 -12.11
CA THR A 186 4.75 8.96 -12.69
C THR A 186 3.98 9.29 -13.96
N HIS A 187 3.82 10.57 -14.24
CA HIS A 187 3.18 11.02 -15.47
C HIS A 187 4.04 10.65 -16.68
N THR A 188 3.44 9.96 -17.65
CA THR A 188 4.11 9.62 -18.92
C THR A 188 4.33 10.84 -19.81
N THR A 189 3.43 11.84 -19.72
CA THR A 189 3.51 13.10 -20.45
C THR A 189 3.76 14.27 -19.50
N THR A 190 5.00 14.76 -19.49
CA THR A 190 5.30 16.04 -18.83
C THR A 190 5.02 17.19 -19.80
N PRO A 191 4.63 18.39 -19.31
CA PRO A 191 4.41 19.55 -20.19
C PRO A 191 5.59 19.85 -21.10
N ALA A 192 6.82 19.68 -20.59
CA ALA A 192 8.05 19.84 -21.38
C ALA A 192 8.13 18.82 -22.53
N ARG A 193 7.84 17.54 -22.26
CA ARG A 193 7.82 16.50 -23.29
C ARG A 193 6.72 16.74 -24.32
N PHE A 194 5.53 17.14 -23.88
CA PHE A 194 4.42 17.50 -24.77
C PHE A 194 4.80 18.66 -25.70
N ILE A 195 5.37 19.73 -25.17
CA ILE A 195 5.82 20.89 -25.97
C ILE A 195 6.90 20.46 -26.97
N SER A 196 7.83 19.60 -26.55
CA SER A 196 8.89 19.09 -27.43
C SER A 196 8.35 18.22 -28.57
N GLU A 197 7.41 17.32 -28.28
CA GLU A 197 6.79 16.44 -29.30
C GLU A 197 5.94 17.26 -30.28
N LEU A 198 5.14 18.21 -29.79
CA LEU A 198 4.33 19.09 -30.63
C LEU A 198 5.19 20.01 -31.50
N GLY A 199 6.22 20.63 -30.91
CA GLY A 199 7.15 21.49 -31.63
C GLY A 199 7.90 20.75 -32.73
N SER A 200 8.30 19.50 -32.48
CA SER A 200 8.95 18.65 -33.49
C SER A 200 8.02 18.33 -34.66
N GLN A 201 6.78 17.92 -34.39
CA GLN A 201 5.82 17.59 -35.45
C GLN A 201 5.40 18.82 -36.27
N CYS A 202 5.14 19.96 -35.61
CA CYS A 202 4.83 21.22 -36.30
C CYS A 202 6.00 21.73 -37.15
N GLY A 203 7.23 21.62 -36.64
CA GLY A 203 8.44 21.99 -37.37
C GLY A 203 8.71 21.12 -38.59
N LEU A 204 8.46 19.81 -38.50
CA LEU A 204 8.74 18.85 -39.58
C LEU A 204 7.72 18.94 -40.73
N PHE A 205 6.42 19.05 -40.43
CA PHE A 205 5.38 18.95 -41.46
C PHE A 205 4.90 20.31 -41.99
N VAL A 206 4.83 21.33 -41.13
CA VAL A 206 4.33 22.66 -41.52
C VAL A 206 5.49 23.64 -41.74
N GLY A 207 6.67 23.37 -41.18
CA GLY A 207 7.78 24.33 -41.13
C GLY A 207 7.45 25.58 -40.32
N GLY A 208 6.36 25.54 -39.55
CA GLY A 208 5.81 26.67 -38.80
C GLY A 208 6.18 26.58 -37.33
N SER A 209 6.50 27.72 -36.73
CA SER A 209 6.69 27.86 -35.28
C SER A 209 5.54 28.65 -34.66
N LEU A 210 5.54 28.80 -33.34
CA LEU A 210 4.60 29.70 -32.67
C LEU A 210 4.64 31.12 -33.26
N MET A 211 5.82 31.57 -33.72
CA MET A 211 5.98 32.88 -34.33
C MET A 211 5.28 32.98 -35.69
N THR A 212 5.24 31.91 -36.49
CA THR A 212 4.52 31.94 -37.78
C THR A 212 3.02 31.99 -37.57
N LEU A 213 2.49 31.35 -36.52
CA LEU A 213 1.08 31.46 -36.14
C LEU A 213 0.73 32.89 -35.73
N ILE A 214 1.56 33.53 -34.90
CA ILE A 214 1.36 34.91 -34.46
C ILE A 214 1.40 35.87 -35.66
N GLN A 215 2.35 35.70 -36.58
CA GLN A 215 2.45 36.51 -37.80
C GLN A 215 1.22 36.34 -38.70
N LEU A 216 0.72 35.11 -38.88
CA LEU A 216 -0.48 34.85 -39.66
C LEU A 216 -1.71 35.50 -39.03
N PHE A 217 -1.84 35.42 -37.70
CA PHE A 217 -2.92 36.08 -36.97
C PHE A 217 -2.90 37.60 -37.19
N PHE A 218 -1.76 38.27 -37.00
CA PHE A 218 -1.65 39.71 -37.25
C PHE A 218 -1.95 40.09 -38.70
N THR A 219 -1.51 39.27 -39.65
CA THR A 219 -1.79 39.51 -41.07
C THR A 219 -3.29 39.42 -41.37
N VAL A 220 -3.99 38.42 -40.81
CA VAL A 220 -5.44 38.27 -40.94
C VAL A 220 -6.19 39.44 -40.30
N VAL A 221 -5.76 39.88 -39.11
CA VAL A 221 -6.36 41.04 -38.41
C VAL A 221 -6.17 42.32 -39.24
N MET A 222 -4.95 42.57 -39.73
CA MET A 222 -4.69 43.76 -40.55
C MET A 222 -5.46 43.73 -41.87
N PHE A 223 -5.57 42.55 -42.50
CA PHE A 223 -6.32 42.39 -43.73
C PHE A 223 -7.82 42.63 -43.52
N SER A 224 -8.39 42.08 -42.44
CA SER A 224 -9.81 42.29 -42.09
C SER A 224 -10.10 43.75 -41.71
N PHE A 225 -9.23 44.41 -40.94
CA PHE A 225 -9.34 45.87 -40.70
C PHE A 225 -9.25 46.68 -42.00
N GLY A 226 -8.35 46.32 -42.91
CA GLY A 226 -8.24 46.95 -44.23
C GLY A 226 -9.52 46.77 -45.07
N PHE A 227 -10.10 45.56 -45.05
CA PHE A 227 -11.34 45.25 -45.76
C PHE A 227 -12.53 46.02 -45.18
N ILE A 228 -12.66 46.06 -43.85
CA ILE A 228 -13.68 46.84 -43.15
C ILE A 228 -13.52 48.32 -43.47
N ARG A 229 -12.30 48.87 -43.42
CA ARG A 229 -12.04 50.29 -43.75
C ARG A 229 -12.39 50.62 -45.19
N LYS A 230 -12.10 49.72 -46.14
CA LYS A 230 -12.45 49.89 -47.55
C LYS A 230 -13.96 49.84 -47.75
N ALA A 231 -14.64 48.86 -47.15
CA ALA A 231 -16.11 48.76 -47.16
C ALA A 231 -16.78 49.99 -46.53
N TYR A 232 -16.25 50.48 -45.40
CA TYR A 232 -16.74 51.68 -44.72
C TYR A 232 -16.65 52.92 -45.62
N ARG A 233 -15.53 53.10 -46.34
CA ARG A 233 -15.41 54.20 -47.32
C ARG A 233 -16.38 54.07 -48.48
N THR A 234 -16.59 52.87 -49.02
CA THR A 234 -17.46 52.71 -50.20
C THR A 234 -18.95 52.83 -49.87
N TYR A 235 -19.39 52.36 -48.70
CA TYR A 235 -20.82 52.32 -48.35
C TYR A 235 -21.32 53.52 -47.55
N ILE A 236 -20.46 54.24 -46.81
CA ILE A 236 -20.89 55.37 -45.97
C ILE A 236 -20.50 56.73 -46.57
N ALA A 237 -19.44 56.83 -47.38
CA ALA A 237 -19.00 58.12 -47.95
C ALA A 237 -19.73 58.54 -49.25
N VAL A 238 -20.68 57.74 -49.75
CA VAL A 238 -21.46 58.05 -50.98
C VAL A 238 -22.85 58.63 -50.66
N ASN A 239 -23.26 58.69 -49.39
CA ASN A 239 -24.56 59.20 -48.95
C ASN A 239 -24.50 60.54 -48.19
N TYR A 240 -23.53 61.41 -48.52
CA TYR A 240 -23.58 62.83 -48.16
C TYR A 240 -23.21 63.69 -49.37
#